data_AF-A0A5P9QAR7-F1
#
_entry.id   AF-A0A5P9QAR7-F1
#
_cell.length_a   1.000
_cell.length_b   1.000
_cell.length_c   1.000
_cell.angle_alpha   90.00
_cell.angle_beta   90.00
_cell.angle_gamma   90.00
#
_symmetry.space_group_name_H-M   'P 1'
#
loop_
_entity.id
_entity.type
_entity.pdbx_description
1 polymer ?
#
loop_
_entity_poly.entity_id
_entity_poly.type
_entity_poly.pdbx_seq_one_letter_code
_entity_poly.pdbx_strand_id
1 'polypeptide(L)'
;MSQAVTTGYDAGKRTVSVTTSDGYTMIFKSVPTDDVPALQHFLEFARANPPAEPLASAAVPDGGSALLSKETLKLEAKRRSDLHRAETVAAREEKTERRVAATTARAAEQDARRAADEQAKSLEREERRAAASRRRAEAEAEATRVRTQKEIENGERLATRESAHAARAQERAKREAERAVQLNAREAAREAQERANAKEKAAKQAASAEMRAAKQARQAEKRADLETRRAASQAAFEEARQEAGARVASGSVGSKSVEIYTNGYVRVSNFITKGTPYRRLLGIESSADVTKKSGLGRAVGALASGGLNLMSSNIRGDVYLTIVTPNKTHQIHVESPSPSTMKAVNALVGAGKVVLGSIARSAATPPATPEPSCPSAPGVAARTASERLRELAALHEQGLVTESELAAKRAAILDGL
;
A
#
# COMPACT_ATOMS: atom_id res chain seq x y z
N MET A 1 -18.39 87.35 0.73
CA MET A 1 -18.57 85.90 0.93
C MET A 1 -17.86 85.19 -0.20
N SER A 2 -16.94 84.29 0.13
CA SER A 2 -16.10 83.56 -0.83
C SER A 2 -16.97 82.58 -1.64
N GLN A 3 -16.97 82.69 -2.97
CA GLN A 3 -17.77 81.84 -3.85
C GLN A 3 -17.04 80.51 -4.10
N ALA A 4 -17.73 79.37 -4.10
CA ALA A 4 -17.09 78.08 -4.42
C ALA A 4 -16.80 77.98 -5.92
N VAL A 5 -15.51 77.86 -6.30
CA VAL A 5 -15.06 77.95 -7.71
C VAL A 5 -14.87 76.57 -8.36
N THR A 6 -14.42 75.55 -7.62
CA THR A 6 -14.17 74.22 -8.21
C THR A 6 -14.48 73.08 -7.23
N THR A 7 -15.12 72.03 -7.73
CA THR A 7 -15.36 70.78 -6.98
C THR A 7 -14.76 69.59 -7.72
N GLY A 8 -13.85 68.87 -7.06
CA GLY A 8 -13.27 67.62 -7.56
C GLY A 8 -13.72 66.44 -6.71
N TYR A 9 -14.09 65.32 -7.35
CA TYR A 9 -14.40 64.06 -6.68
C TYR A 9 -13.36 63.00 -7.04
N ASP A 10 -12.70 62.44 -6.02
CA ASP A 10 -11.81 61.29 -6.16
C ASP A 10 -12.56 60.02 -5.75
N ALA A 11 -13.00 59.24 -6.75
CA ALA A 11 -13.75 58.01 -6.55
C ALA A 11 -12.94 56.91 -5.84
N GLY A 12 -11.60 56.91 -5.98
CA GLY A 12 -10.74 55.93 -5.34
C GLY A 12 -10.65 56.15 -3.83
N LYS A 13 -10.70 57.41 -3.38
CA LYS A 13 -10.61 57.78 -1.96
C LYS A 13 -11.95 58.16 -1.34
N ARG A 14 -13.03 58.22 -2.13
CA ARG A 14 -14.36 58.71 -1.72
C ARG A 14 -14.28 60.08 -1.05
N THR A 15 -13.52 60.99 -1.66
CA THR A 15 -13.32 62.34 -1.13
C THR A 15 -13.81 63.41 -2.10
N VAL A 16 -14.54 64.40 -1.59
CA VAL A 16 -14.96 65.60 -2.34
C VAL A 16 -14.12 66.78 -1.85
N SER A 17 -13.42 67.46 -2.76
CA SER A 17 -12.69 68.70 -2.46
C SER A 17 -13.42 69.90 -3.04
N VAL A 18 -13.69 70.90 -2.21
CA VAL A 18 -14.33 72.17 -2.60
C VAL A 18 -13.34 73.30 -2.37
N THR A 19 -12.98 74.03 -3.43
CA THR A 19 -12.10 75.21 -3.34
C THR A 19 -12.92 76.48 -3.48
N THR A 20 -12.81 77.38 -2.50
CA THR A 20 -13.42 78.71 -2.53
C THR A 20 -12.59 79.69 -3.35
N SER A 21 -13.20 80.80 -3.75
CA SER A 21 -12.60 81.89 -4.53
C SER A 21 -11.36 82.50 -3.88
N ASP A 22 -11.26 82.33 -2.57
CA ASP A 22 -10.19 82.90 -1.75
C ASP A 22 -9.04 81.89 -1.58
N GLY A 23 -9.07 80.77 -2.33
CA GLY A 23 -8.03 79.74 -2.36
C GLY A 23 -8.13 78.67 -1.26
N TYR A 24 -9.12 78.76 -0.37
CA TYR A 24 -9.29 77.80 0.71
C TYR A 24 -9.92 76.51 0.19
N THR A 25 -9.29 75.36 0.44
CA THR A 25 -9.78 74.05 -0.02
C THR A 25 -10.25 73.20 1.15
N MET A 26 -11.53 72.82 1.14
CA MET A 26 -12.13 71.92 2.13
C MET A 26 -12.26 70.51 1.53
N ILE A 27 -11.80 69.49 2.26
CA ILE A 27 -11.84 68.09 1.83
C ILE A 27 -12.78 67.30 2.74
N PHE A 28 -13.85 66.79 2.17
CA PHE A 28 -14.80 65.90 2.83
C PHE A 28 -14.42 64.46 2.53
N LYS A 29 -14.12 63.67 3.56
CA LYS A 29 -13.72 62.26 3.43
C LYS A 29 -14.89 61.32 3.69
N SER A 30 -14.89 60.17 3.02
CA SER A 30 -15.90 59.10 3.17
C SER A 30 -17.30 59.50 2.74
N VAL A 31 -17.42 60.26 1.65
CA VAL A 31 -18.72 60.59 1.05
C VAL A 31 -19.25 59.33 0.33
N PRO A 32 -20.45 58.82 0.66
CA PRO A 32 -21.06 57.71 -0.07
C PRO A 32 -21.23 58.08 -1.55
N THR A 33 -20.93 57.15 -2.46
CA THR A 33 -21.01 57.40 -3.90
C THR A 33 -22.41 57.81 -4.34
N ASP A 34 -23.44 57.33 -3.65
CA ASP A 34 -24.85 57.58 -3.96
C ASP A 34 -25.27 59.04 -3.65
N ASP A 35 -24.54 59.73 -2.77
CA ASP A 35 -24.84 61.11 -2.35
C ASP A 35 -24.10 62.18 -3.19
N VAL A 36 -23.16 61.75 -4.05
CA VAL A 36 -22.37 62.66 -4.90
C VAL A 36 -23.24 63.50 -5.85
N PRO A 37 -24.28 62.95 -6.53
CA PRO A 37 -25.15 63.75 -7.39
C PRO A 37 -25.97 64.79 -6.61
N ALA A 38 -26.39 64.46 -5.39
CA ALA A 38 -27.15 65.38 -4.54
C ALA A 38 -26.30 66.57 -4.07
N LEU A 39 -25.04 66.31 -3.73
CA LEU A 39 -24.07 67.36 -3.37
C LEU A 39 -23.73 68.26 -4.55
N GLN A 40 -23.58 67.70 -5.75
CA GLN A 40 -23.39 68.50 -6.98
C GLN A 40 -24.58 69.41 -7.24
N HIS A 41 -25.80 68.90 -7.13
CA HIS A 41 -27.02 69.69 -7.31
C HIS A 41 -27.14 70.82 -6.27
N PHE A 42 -26.79 70.56 -5.01
CA PHE A 42 -26.79 71.59 -3.96
C PHE A 42 -25.76 72.70 -4.21
N LEU A 43 -24.59 72.36 -4.73
CA LEU A 43 -23.53 73.32 -5.05
C LEU A 43 -23.88 74.16 -6.28
N GLU A 44 -24.53 73.57 -7.28
CA GLU A 44 -25.08 74.30 -8.43
C GLU A 44 -26.24 75.22 -8.01
N PHE A 45 -27.12 74.75 -7.13
CA PHE A 45 -28.21 75.56 -6.58
C PHE A 45 -27.69 76.77 -5.79
N ALA A 46 -26.63 76.59 -4.97
CA ALA A 46 -25.99 77.67 -4.23
C ALA A 46 -25.25 78.67 -5.14
N ARG A 47 -24.80 78.25 -6.33
CA ARG A 47 -24.28 79.16 -7.37
C ARG A 47 -25.38 79.96 -8.06
N ALA A 48 -26.54 79.34 -8.29
CA ALA A 48 -27.67 79.98 -8.97
C ALA A 48 -28.42 80.99 -8.10
N ASN A 49 -28.40 80.84 -6.77
CA ASN A 49 -29.13 81.69 -5.83
C ASN A 49 -28.18 82.31 -4.77
N PRO A 50 -27.40 83.36 -5.09
CA PRO A 50 -26.69 84.10 -4.08
C PRO A 50 -27.69 84.76 -3.11
N PRO A 51 -27.46 84.72 -1.78
CA PRO A 51 -28.36 85.35 -0.82
C PRO A 51 -28.41 86.87 -1.06
N ALA A 52 -29.63 87.39 -1.19
CA ALA A 52 -29.89 88.82 -1.38
C ALA A 52 -29.35 89.64 -0.20
N GLU A 53 -28.66 90.73 -0.52
CA GLU A 53 -28.28 91.76 0.46
C GLU A 53 -29.54 92.34 1.14
N PRO A 54 -29.51 92.62 2.45
CA PRO A 54 -30.57 93.36 3.09
C PRO A 54 -30.48 94.85 2.71
N LEU A 55 -31.29 95.26 1.74
CA LEU A 55 -31.74 96.63 1.59
C LEU A 55 -32.74 96.94 2.71
N ALA A 56 -32.35 97.80 3.65
CA ALA A 56 -33.28 98.51 4.50
C ALA A 56 -33.60 99.88 3.86
N SER A 57 -34.81 99.97 3.31
CA SER A 57 -35.44 101.19 2.79
C SER A 57 -36.35 101.80 3.86
N ALA A 58 -36.16 103.10 4.09
CA ALA A 58 -37.17 104.16 4.33
C ALA A 58 -38.23 104.01 5.45
N ALA A 59 -38.34 105.02 6.32
CA ALA A 59 -39.42 106.03 6.22
C ALA A 59 -39.35 107.14 7.32
N VAL A 60 -39.63 108.36 6.85
CA VAL A 60 -39.89 109.69 7.47
C VAL A 60 -41.28 109.64 8.18
N PRO A 61 -41.76 110.54 9.10
CA PRO A 61 -41.58 112.01 9.28
C PRO A 61 -41.36 112.41 10.78
N ASP A 62 -41.35 113.65 11.28
CA ASP A 62 -41.81 114.97 10.84
C ASP A 62 -41.20 116.03 11.79
N GLY A 63 -41.23 117.31 11.41
CA GLY A 63 -41.31 118.40 12.39
C GLY A 63 -40.19 119.45 12.44
N GLY A 64 -40.35 120.47 11.58
CA GLY A 64 -40.40 121.85 12.06
C GLY A 64 -39.13 122.69 11.98
N SER A 65 -39.16 123.73 11.13
CA SER A 65 -39.44 125.09 11.60
C SER A 65 -39.25 126.11 10.47
N ALA A 66 -40.32 126.84 10.20
CA ALA A 66 -40.32 128.02 9.37
C ALA A 66 -39.55 129.16 10.05
N LEU A 67 -38.65 129.81 9.31
CA LEU A 67 -38.17 131.16 9.59
C LEU A 67 -38.75 132.08 8.51
N LEU A 68 -39.77 132.85 8.88
CA LEU A 68 -40.12 134.10 8.21
C LEU A 68 -39.54 135.25 9.04
N SER A 69 -38.69 136.03 8.39
CA SER A 69 -38.23 137.35 8.79
C SER A 69 -37.95 138.04 7.45
N LYS A 70 -38.36 139.26 7.14
CA LYS A 70 -39.01 140.36 7.82
C LYS A 70 -39.57 141.17 6.66
N GLU A 71 -40.79 141.67 6.76
CA GLU A 71 -41.05 143.10 6.55
C GLU A 71 -42.54 143.39 6.67
N THR A 72 -42.81 144.56 7.25
CA THR A 72 -44.07 145.29 7.29
C THR A 72 -45.03 144.98 8.44
N LEU A 73 -45.61 146.09 8.91
CA LEU A 73 -46.70 146.24 9.88
C LEU A 73 -46.31 146.30 11.36
N LYS A 74 -45.33 147.20 11.61
CA LYS A 74 -45.56 148.30 12.57
C LYS A 74 -46.94 148.90 12.28
N LEU A 75 -47.91 148.78 13.20
CA LEU A 75 -48.78 149.90 13.64
C LEU A 75 -49.94 149.49 14.58
N GLU A 76 -49.81 148.53 15.50
CA GLU A 76 -50.88 148.33 16.51
C GLU A 76 -50.35 147.91 17.89
N ALA A 77 -49.11 148.30 18.16
CA ALA A 77 -48.39 148.06 19.41
C ALA A 77 -48.58 149.21 20.41
N LYS A 78 -49.78 149.37 21.00
CA LYS A 78 -49.90 150.09 22.29
C LYS A 78 -51.18 149.95 23.12
N ARG A 79 -52.14 149.05 22.78
CA ARG A 79 -53.38 148.90 23.59
C ARG A 79 -53.72 147.48 24.07
N ARG A 80 -52.92 146.46 23.75
CA ARG A 80 -53.10 145.06 24.22
C ARG A 80 -52.08 144.58 25.28
N SER A 81 -51.14 145.45 25.69
CA SER A 81 -50.07 145.12 26.67
C SER A 81 -50.60 144.86 28.08
N ASP A 82 -51.70 145.51 28.49
CA ASP A 82 -52.01 145.62 29.92
C ASP A 82 -53.07 144.62 30.41
N LEU A 83 -53.70 143.85 29.49
CA LEU A 83 -54.60 142.73 29.82
C LEU A 83 -53.91 141.34 29.76
N HIS A 84 -52.82 141.21 29.01
CA HIS A 84 -52.12 139.91 28.82
C HIS A 84 -51.18 139.54 29.98
N ARG A 85 -50.93 140.47 30.92
CA ARG A 85 -50.01 140.27 32.05
C ARG A 85 -50.65 139.61 33.28
N ALA A 86 -51.98 139.60 33.37
CA ALA A 86 -52.72 138.92 34.45
C ALA A 86 -53.10 137.46 34.09
N GLU A 87 -53.46 137.17 32.84
CA GLU A 87 -53.76 135.79 32.39
C GLU A 87 -52.50 134.89 32.24
N THR A 88 -51.30 135.49 32.12
CA THR A 88 -50.05 134.72 31.90
C THR A 88 -49.43 134.15 33.17
N VAL A 89 -49.90 134.54 34.37
CA VAL A 89 -49.46 133.95 35.65
C VAL A 89 -50.31 132.73 36.00
N ALA A 90 -51.65 132.83 35.93
CA ALA A 90 -52.55 131.69 36.15
C ALA A 90 -52.37 130.56 35.11
N ALA A 91 -52.18 130.91 33.83
CA ALA A 91 -51.89 129.92 32.78
C ALA A 91 -50.48 129.30 32.87
N ARG A 92 -49.55 129.88 33.65
CA ARG A 92 -48.23 129.30 33.89
C ARG A 92 -48.26 128.28 35.02
N GLU A 93 -48.99 128.54 36.09
CA GLU A 93 -49.12 127.62 37.24
C GLU A 93 -49.89 126.34 36.85
N GLU A 94 -51.04 126.46 36.17
CA GLU A 94 -51.79 125.29 35.66
C GLU A 94 -50.97 124.48 34.61
N LYS A 95 -50.16 125.17 33.81
CA LYS A 95 -49.28 124.53 32.82
C LYS A 95 -48.09 123.84 33.48
N THR A 96 -47.58 124.35 34.62
CA THR A 96 -46.54 123.66 35.40
C THR A 96 -47.10 122.45 36.12
N GLU A 97 -48.29 122.52 36.72
CA GLU A 97 -48.93 121.37 37.36
C GLU A 97 -49.28 120.27 36.36
N ARG A 98 -49.82 120.63 35.18
CA ARG A 98 -50.04 119.66 34.09
C ARG A 98 -48.74 119.07 33.55
N ARG A 99 -47.63 119.83 33.54
CA ARG A 99 -46.32 119.28 33.14
C ARG A 99 -45.77 118.33 34.19
N VAL A 100 -45.87 118.66 35.47
CA VAL A 100 -45.45 117.77 36.57
C VAL A 100 -46.29 116.50 36.56
N ALA A 101 -47.62 116.62 36.50
CA ALA A 101 -48.53 115.48 36.40
C ALA A 101 -48.30 114.63 35.13
N ALA A 102 -48.02 115.25 33.98
CA ALA A 102 -47.69 114.53 32.75
C ALA A 102 -46.32 113.84 32.83
N THR A 103 -45.33 114.44 33.51
CA THR A 103 -44.02 113.80 33.72
C THR A 103 -44.09 112.64 34.71
N THR A 104 -44.88 112.76 35.79
CA THR A 104 -45.08 111.67 36.74
C THR A 104 -45.91 110.54 36.14
N ALA A 105 -46.92 110.84 35.31
CA ALA A 105 -47.67 109.84 34.57
C ALA A 105 -46.79 109.09 33.55
N ARG A 106 -45.91 109.82 32.83
CA ARG A 106 -44.94 109.19 31.91
C ARG A 106 -43.89 108.35 32.64
N ALA A 107 -43.42 108.79 33.81
CA ALA A 107 -42.51 108.01 34.64
C ALA A 107 -43.19 106.71 35.14
N ALA A 108 -44.42 106.82 35.65
CA ALA A 108 -45.19 105.66 36.09
C ALA A 108 -45.50 104.69 34.94
N GLU A 109 -45.79 105.20 33.74
CA GLU A 109 -45.99 104.37 32.54
C GLU A 109 -44.68 103.69 32.10
N GLN A 110 -43.55 104.37 32.17
CA GLN A 110 -42.23 103.79 31.89
C GLN A 110 -41.86 102.70 32.90
N ASP A 111 -42.13 102.90 34.18
CA ASP A 111 -41.88 101.91 35.22
C ASP A 111 -42.82 100.71 35.08
N ALA A 112 -44.09 100.92 34.73
CA ALA A 112 -45.02 99.83 34.41
C ALA A 112 -44.58 99.02 33.19
N ARG A 113 -44.05 99.68 32.14
CA ARG A 113 -43.49 99.01 30.96
C ARG A 113 -42.23 98.21 31.31
N ARG A 114 -41.34 98.76 32.14
CA ARG A 114 -40.15 98.04 32.63
C ARG A 114 -40.53 96.82 33.46
N ALA A 115 -41.51 96.95 34.35
CA ALA A 115 -42.02 95.84 35.15
C ALA A 115 -42.66 94.76 34.26
N ALA A 116 -43.43 95.14 33.24
CA ALA A 116 -44.01 94.20 32.28
C ALA A 116 -42.93 93.49 31.44
N ASP A 117 -41.90 94.22 30.99
CA ASP A 117 -40.77 93.65 30.25
C ASP A 117 -39.94 92.69 31.13
N GLU A 118 -39.76 93.01 32.41
CA GLU A 118 -39.09 92.13 33.36
C GLU A 118 -39.91 90.86 33.65
N GLN A 119 -41.23 90.99 33.81
CA GLN A 119 -42.12 89.85 33.94
C GLN A 119 -42.08 88.96 32.67
N ALA A 120 -42.16 89.55 31.48
CA ALA A 120 -42.05 88.83 30.22
C ALA A 120 -40.70 88.10 30.09
N LYS A 121 -39.59 88.77 30.43
CA LYS A 121 -38.25 88.15 30.44
C LYS A 121 -38.12 87.05 31.48
N SER A 122 -38.79 87.16 32.63
CA SER A 122 -38.78 86.12 33.66
C SER A 122 -39.53 84.88 33.21
N LEU A 123 -40.72 85.04 32.61
CA LEU A 123 -41.48 83.95 32.01
C LEU A 123 -40.71 83.30 30.87
N GLU A 124 -40.09 84.07 29.99
CA GLU A 124 -39.25 83.52 28.92
C GLU A 124 -38.05 82.73 29.47
N ARG A 125 -37.43 83.19 30.57
CA ARG A 125 -36.35 82.45 31.24
C ARG A 125 -36.85 81.16 31.88
N GLU A 126 -38.04 81.16 32.47
CA GLU A 126 -38.66 79.96 33.05
C GLU A 126 -39.05 78.95 31.98
N GLU A 127 -39.67 79.40 30.88
CA GLU A 127 -39.99 78.54 29.73
C GLU A 127 -38.72 77.95 29.10
N ARG A 128 -37.65 78.74 28.95
CA ARG A 128 -36.36 78.23 28.47
C ARG A 128 -35.75 77.21 29.43
N ARG A 129 -35.85 77.42 30.75
CA ARG A 129 -35.40 76.44 31.76
C ARG A 129 -36.22 75.16 31.72
N ALA A 130 -37.54 75.27 31.60
CA ALA A 130 -38.45 74.13 31.49
C ALA A 130 -38.24 73.36 30.17
N ALA A 131 -38.01 74.06 29.05
CA ALA A 131 -37.69 73.43 27.78
C ALA A 131 -36.33 72.72 27.83
N ALA A 132 -35.32 73.33 28.48
CA ALA A 132 -34.02 72.71 28.67
C ALA A 132 -34.09 71.46 29.56
N SER A 133 -34.88 71.48 30.63
CA SER A 133 -35.07 70.30 31.49
C SER A 133 -35.82 69.18 30.79
N ARG A 134 -36.84 69.50 29.97
CA ARG A 134 -37.54 68.51 29.12
C ARG A 134 -36.59 67.86 28.12
N ARG A 135 -35.77 68.66 27.42
CA ARG A 135 -34.76 68.12 26.48
C ARG A 135 -33.73 67.22 27.17
N ARG A 136 -33.31 67.57 28.40
CA ARG A 136 -32.40 66.70 29.18
C ARG A 136 -33.08 65.39 29.57
N ALA A 137 -34.33 65.45 30.06
CA ALA A 137 -35.08 64.24 30.41
C ALA A 137 -35.35 63.34 29.19
N GLU A 138 -35.68 63.93 28.04
CA GLU A 138 -35.86 63.19 26.78
C GLU A 138 -34.54 62.55 26.31
N ALA A 139 -33.42 63.28 26.37
CA ALA A 139 -32.11 62.74 26.00
C ALA A 139 -31.65 61.61 26.93
N GLU A 140 -31.91 61.72 28.24
CA GLU A 140 -31.65 60.65 29.21
C GLU A 140 -32.54 59.43 28.96
N ALA A 141 -33.83 59.63 28.66
CA ALA A 141 -34.74 58.55 28.30
C ALA A 141 -34.33 57.86 26.98
N GLU A 142 -33.84 58.60 25.99
CA GLU A 142 -33.31 58.03 24.75
C GLU A 142 -32.01 57.26 25.00
N ALA A 143 -31.10 57.80 25.81
CA ALA A 143 -29.85 57.13 26.17
C ALA A 143 -30.10 55.80 26.92
N THR A 144 -31.08 55.75 27.82
CA THR A 144 -31.45 54.50 28.50
C THR A 144 -32.04 53.48 27.53
N ARG A 145 -32.92 53.88 26.61
CA ARG A 145 -33.47 53.00 25.56
C ARG A 145 -32.37 52.41 24.68
N VAL A 146 -31.44 53.25 24.20
CA VAL A 146 -30.31 52.81 23.38
C VAL A 146 -29.41 51.84 24.15
N ARG A 147 -29.18 52.09 25.44
CA ARG A 147 -28.41 51.17 26.30
C ARG A 147 -29.11 49.83 26.45
N THR A 148 -30.40 49.82 26.77
CA THR A 148 -31.17 48.57 26.89
C THR A 148 -31.25 47.80 25.58
N GLN A 149 -31.38 48.48 24.45
CA GLN A 149 -31.40 47.84 23.14
C GLN A 149 -30.05 47.21 22.82
N LYS A 150 -28.93 47.89 23.11
CA LYS A 150 -27.59 47.32 22.95
C LYS A 150 -27.35 46.12 23.87
N GLU A 151 -27.88 46.13 25.09
CA GLU A 151 -27.78 44.99 26.01
C GLU A 151 -28.58 43.78 25.50
N ILE A 152 -29.78 43.99 24.94
CA ILE A 152 -30.58 42.94 24.29
C ILE A 152 -29.85 42.39 23.06
N GLU A 153 -29.38 43.24 22.15
CA GLU A 153 -28.65 42.83 20.95
C GLU A 153 -27.36 42.06 21.29
N ASN A 154 -26.64 42.48 22.35
CA ASN A 154 -25.47 41.75 22.83
C ASN A 154 -25.86 40.40 23.45
N GLY A 155 -26.96 40.33 24.21
CA GLY A 155 -27.50 39.09 24.75
C GLY A 155 -27.86 38.08 23.65
N GLU A 156 -28.53 38.53 22.59
CA GLU A 156 -28.88 37.69 21.43
C GLU A 156 -27.64 37.21 20.68
N ARG A 157 -26.61 38.06 20.53
CA ARG A 157 -25.32 37.68 19.93
C ARG A 157 -24.57 36.65 20.77
N LEU A 158 -24.66 36.73 22.09
CA LEU A 158 -24.07 35.73 22.98
C LEU A 158 -24.83 34.41 22.90
N ALA A 159 -26.16 34.43 22.95
CA ALA A 159 -26.99 33.23 22.82
C ALA A 159 -26.79 32.51 21.48
N THR A 160 -26.67 33.25 20.38
CA THR A 160 -26.37 32.68 19.04
C THR A 160 -24.95 32.11 18.96
N ARG A 161 -23.97 32.73 19.62
CA ARG A 161 -22.61 32.17 19.73
C ARG A 161 -22.60 30.89 20.54
N GLU A 162 -23.28 30.86 21.69
CA GLU A 162 -23.37 29.68 22.54
C GLU A 162 -24.06 28.52 21.84
N SER A 163 -25.17 28.76 21.15
CA SER A 163 -25.85 27.73 20.37
C SER A 163 -25.00 27.23 19.21
N ALA A 164 -24.25 28.11 18.53
CA ALA A 164 -23.30 27.71 17.49
C ALA A 164 -22.12 26.88 18.05
N HIS A 165 -21.63 27.22 19.25
CA HIS A 165 -20.59 26.44 19.94
C HIS A 165 -21.11 25.07 20.38
N ALA A 166 -22.33 24.99 20.91
CA ALA A 166 -22.98 23.74 21.28
C ALA A 166 -23.20 22.84 20.05
N ALA A 167 -23.69 23.40 18.94
CA ALA A 167 -23.87 22.66 17.68
C ALA A 167 -22.53 22.13 17.14
N ARG A 168 -21.46 22.94 17.16
CA ARG A 168 -20.11 22.51 16.78
C ARG A 168 -19.56 21.43 17.71
N ALA A 169 -19.85 21.49 19.01
CA ALA A 169 -19.46 20.46 19.97
C ALA A 169 -20.17 19.13 19.70
N GLN A 170 -21.48 19.17 19.42
CA GLN A 170 -22.25 17.98 19.05
C GLN A 170 -21.74 17.36 17.74
N GLU A 171 -21.40 18.18 16.74
CA GLU A 171 -20.84 17.69 15.48
C GLU A 171 -19.46 17.04 15.68
N ARG A 172 -18.61 17.64 16.53
CA ARG A 172 -17.31 17.04 16.89
C ARG A 172 -17.49 15.70 17.59
N ALA A 173 -18.38 15.62 18.58
CA ALA A 173 -18.67 14.38 19.28
C ALA A 173 -19.19 13.29 18.33
N LYS A 174 -20.07 13.65 17.37
CA LYS A 174 -20.54 12.72 16.35
C LYS A 174 -19.41 12.21 15.45
N ARG A 175 -18.55 13.10 14.97
CA ARG A 175 -17.39 12.72 14.13
C ARG A 175 -16.38 11.86 14.90
N GLU A 176 -16.18 12.12 16.18
CA GLU A 176 -15.31 11.30 17.05
C GLU A 176 -15.90 9.91 17.28
N ALA A 177 -17.20 9.80 17.52
CA ALA A 177 -17.89 8.51 17.62
C ALA A 177 -17.80 7.72 16.29
N GLU A 178 -18.03 8.36 15.15
CA GLU A 178 -17.88 7.73 13.84
C GLU A 178 -16.44 7.26 13.58
N ARG A 179 -15.44 8.07 13.97
CA ARG A 179 -14.02 7.68 13.89
C ARG A 179 -13.70 6.48 14.78
N ALA A 180 -14.21 6.45 16.01
CA ALA A 180 -14.01 5.32 16.91
C ALA A 180 -14.60 4.01 16.33
N VAL A 181 -15.81 4.09 15.75
CA VAL A 181 -16.43 2.94 15.06
C VAL A 181 -15.58 2.49 13.86
N GLN A 182 -15.05 3.42 13.06
CA GLN A 182 -14.17 3.08 11.93
C GLN A 182 -12.84 2.46 12.37
N LEU A 183 -12.24 2.92 13.46
CA LEU A 183 -11.01 2.35 14.00
C LEU A 183 -11.24 0.92 14.51
N ASN A 184 -12.31 0.71 15.28
CA ASN A 184 -12.67 -0.64 15.76
C ASN A 184 -12.97 -1.59 14.59
N ALA A 185 -13.64 -1.12 13.53
CA ALA A 185 -13.89 -1.92 12.34
C ALA A 185 -12.59 -2.29 11.60
N ARG A 186 -11.62 -1.37 11.52
CA ARG A 186 -10.31 -1.62 10.91
C ARG A 186 -9.47 -2.60 11.72
N GLU A 187 -9.49 -2.50 13.05
CA GLU A 187 -8.82 -3.44 13.93
C GLU A 187 -9.42 -4.84 13.81
N ALA A 188 -10.75 -4.96 13.83
CA ALA A 188 -11.43 -6.23 13.61
C ALA A 188 -11.11 -6.85 12.24
N ALA A 189 -11.04 -6.03 11.18
CA ALA A 189 -10.66 -6.49 9.85
C ALA A 189 -9.20 -6.98 9.80
N ARG A 190 -8.28 -6.27 10.48
CA ARG A 190 -6.88 -6.67 10.59
C ARG A 190 -6.72 -7.99 11.35
N GLU A 191 -7.41 -8.15 12.49
CA GLU A 191 -7.40 -9.41 13.23
C GLU A 191 -7.96 -10.58 12.40
N ALA A 192 -9.04 -10.35 11.65
CA ALA A 192 -9.59 -11.36 10.76
C ALA A 192 -8.59 -11.77 9.66
N GLN A 193 -7.88 -10.80 9.08
CA GLN A 193 -6.85 -11.05 8.08
C GLN A 193 -5.64 -11.80 8.66
N GLU A 194 -5.19 -11.43 9.87
CA GLU A 194 -4.10 -12.12 10.56
C GLU A 194 -4.48 -13.57 10.90
N ARG A 195 -5.72 -13.82 11.34
CA ARG A 195 -6.23 -15.19 11.57
C ARG A 195 -6.32 -16.00 10.27
N ALA A 196 -6.73 -15.40 9.16
CA ALA A 196 -6.76 -16.06 7.86
C ALA A 196 -5.34 -16.43 7.38
N ASN A 197 -4.40 -15.49 7.48
CA ASN A 197 -2.98 -15.71 7.13
C ASN A 197 -2.33 -16.78 8.04
N ALA A 198 -2.67 -16.80 9.33
CA ALA A 198 -2.18 -17.83 10.25
C ALA A 198 -2.70 -19.22 9.89
N LYS A 199 -4.00 -19.34 9.54
CA LYS A 199 -4.58 -20.60 9.07
C LYS A 199 -3.93 -21.09 7.77
N GLU A 200 -3.70 -20.19 6.82
CA GLU A 200 -3.02 -20.54 5.57
C GLU A 200 -1.57 -21.00 5.81
N LYS A 201 -0.82 -20.30 6.68
CA LYS A 201 0.53 -20.72 7.08
C LYS A 201 0.53 -22.08 7.77
N ALA A 202 -0.40 -22.33 8.68
CA ALA A 202 -0.55 -23.62 9.36
C ALA A 202 -0.87 -24.75 8.36
N ALA A 203 -1.78 -24.51 7.40
CA ALA A 203 -2.11 -25.47 6.35
C ALA A 203 -0.90 -25.78 5.45
N LYS A 204 -0.14 -24.76 5.05
CA LYS A 204 1.11 -24.94 4.26
C LYS A 204 2.18 -25.70 5.04
N GLN A 205 2.31 -25.45 6.34
CA GLN A 205 3.25 -26.18 7.20
C GLN A 205 2.85 -27.65 7.36
N ALA A 206 1.56 -27.93 7.57
CA ALA A 206 1.04 -29.30 7.64
C ALA A 206 1.27 -30.06 6.32
N ALA A 207 0.94 -29.45 5.18
CA ALA A 207 1.17 -30.05 3.86
C ALA A 207 2.67 -30.27 3.57
N SER A 208 3.54 -29.35 3.99
CA SER A 208 4.99 -29.51 3.85
C SER A 208 5.55 -30.62 4.75
N ALA A 209 5.04 -30.76 5.97
CA ALA A 209 5.41 -31.84 6.88
C ALA A 209 4.99 -33.21 6.31
N GLU A 210 3.78 -33.31 5.76
CA GLU A 210 3.29 -34.53 5.12
C GLU A 210 4.11 -34.91 3.88
N MET A 211 4.42 -33.94 3.01
CA MET A 211 5.30 -34.18 1.86
C MET A 211 6.70 -34.64 2.28
N ARG A 212 7.26 -34.08 3.36
CA ARG A 212 8.57 -34.50 3.90
C ARG A 212 8.50 -35.92 4.46
N ALA A 213 7.45 -36.26 5.21
CA ALA A 213 7.24 -37.60 5.73
C ALA A 213 7.08 -38.63 4.59
N ALA A 214 6.27 -38.33 3.57
CA ALA A 214 6.09 -39.20 2.40
C ALA A 214 7.41 -39.39 1.62
N LYS A 215 8.19 -38.32 1.45
CA LYS A 215 9.50 -38.40 0.79
C LYS A 215 10.49 -39.24 1.60
N GLN A 216 10.50 -39.11 2.92
CA GLN A 216 11.35 -39.92 3.80
C GLN A 216 10.94 -41.39 3.77
N ALA A 217 9.64 -41.71 3.81
CA ALA A 217 9.13 -43.07 3.69
C ALA A 217 9.55 -43.72 2.35
N ARG A 218 9.37 -43.01 1.23
CA ARG A 218 9.80 -43.50 -0.09
C ARG A 218 11.31 -43.67 -0.21
N GLN A 219 12.09 -42.83 0.48
CA GLN A 219 13.56 -43.00 0.52
C GLN A 219 13.97 -44.19 1.39
N ALA A 220 13.28 -44.44 2.50
CA ALA A 220 13.51 -45.59 3.36
C ALA A 220 13.20 -46.90 2.62
N GLU A 221 12.05 -46.97 1.92
CA GLU A 221 11.65 -48.10 1.08
C GLU A 221 12.70 -48.38 -0.01
N LYS A 222 13.11 -47.35 -0.77
CA LYS A 222 14.17 -47.50 -1.79
C LYS A 222 15.50 -47.98 -1.23
N ARG A 223 15.86 -47.57 -0.01
CA ARG A 223 17.09 -48.02 0.65
C ARG A 223 16.97 -49.48 1.08
N ALA A 224 15.84 -49.88 1.64
CA ALA A 224 15.56 -51.27 1.99
C ALA A 224 15.57 -52.18 0.75
N ASP A 225 14.93 -51.76 -0.35
CA ASP A 225 14.95 -52.50 -1.63
C ASP A 225 16.34 -52.62 -2.22
N LEU A 226 17.14 -51.56 -2.15
CA LEU A 226 18.51 -51.60 -2.65
C LEU A 226 19.39 -52.50 -1.78
N GLU A 227 19.20 -52.47 -0.47
CA GLU A 227 19.93 -53.30 0.49
C GLU A 227 19.60 -54.78 0.32
N THR A 228 18.32 -55.12 0.18
CA THR A 228 17.89 -56.51 -0.11
C THR A 228 18.42 -56.99 -1.46
N ARG A 229 18.38 -56.17 -2.52
CA ARG A 229 18.99 -56.52 -3.81
C ARG A 229 20.52 -56.68 -3.73
N ARG A 230 21.19 -55.85 -2.92
CA ARG A 230 22.64 -55.95 -2.71
C ARG A 230 23.00 -57.21 -1.93
N ALA A 231 22.26 -57.53 -0.87
CA ALA A 231 22.45 -58.76 -0.11
C ALA A 231 22.19 -60.00 -0.98
N ALA A 232 21.09 -60.03 -1.74
CA ALA A 232 20.78 -61.14 -2.65
C ALA A 232 21.84 -61.32 -3.74
N SER A 233 22.32 -60.22 -4.36
CA SER A 233 23.38 -60.30 -5.37
C SER A 233 24.74 -60.70 -4.79
N GLN A 234 25.05 -60.33 -3.55
CA GLN A 234 26.25 -60.79 -2.85
C GLN A 234 26.16 -62.28 -2.51
N ALA A 235 25.03 -62.72 -1.95
CA ALA A 235 24.80 -64.13 -1.64
C ALA A 235 24.90 -65.00 -2.90
N ALA A 236 24.24 -64.60 -4.00
CA ALA A 236 24.31 -65.31 -5.28
C ALA A 236 25.74 -65.33 -5.88
N PHE A 237 26.50 -64.25 -5.69
CA PHE A 237 27.91 -64.22 -6.12
C PHE A 237 28.80 -65.14 -5.28
N GLU A 238 28.57 -65.19 -3.96
CA GLU A 238 29.30 -66.08 -3.06
C GLU A 238 28.98 -67.55 -3.32
N GLU A 239 27.70 -67.87 -3.54
CA GLU A 239 27.26 -69.21 -3.95
C GLU A 239 27.91 -69.63 -5.28
N ALA A 240 27.86 -68.78 -6.32
CA ALA A 240 28.50 -69.05 -7.60
C ALA A 240 30.05 -69.18 -7.47
N ARG A 241 30.66 -68.46 -6.53
CA ARG A 241 32.10 -68.59 -6.22
C ARG A 241 32.41 -69.93 -5.55
N GLN A 242 31.57 -70.38 -4.63
CA GLN A 242 31.71 -71.69 -3.99
C GLN A 242 31.54 -72.81 -5.03
N GLU A 243 30.56 -72.70 -5.92
CA GLU A 243 30.33 -73.65 -7.01
C GLU A 243 31.50 -73.69 -8.00
N ALA A 244 32.10 -72.54 -8.32
CA ALA A 244 33.26 -72.48 -9.20
C ALA A 244 34.52 -73.12 -8.59
N GLY A 245 34.68 -73.05 -7.26
CA GLY A 245 35.81 -73.60 -6.52
C GLY A 245 37.03 -72.66 -6.49
N ALA A 246 38.21 -73.21 -6.24
CA ALA A 246 39.44 -72.43 -6.12
C ALA A 246 39.91 -71.94 -7.50
N ARG A 247 40.58 -70.78 -7.55
CA ARG A 247 41.16 -70.26 -8.79
C ARG A 247 42.43 -71.05 -9.13
N VAL A 248 42.44 -71.71 -10.29
CA VAL A 248 43.55 -72.54 -10.79
C VAL A 248 44.56 -71.70 -11.56
N ALA A 249 44.06 -70.81 -12.42
CA ALA A 249 44.91 -69.94 -13.22
C ALA A 249 44.23 -68.59 -13.44
N SER A 250 45.04 -67.54 -13.50
CA SER A 250 44.61 -66.19 -13.87
C SER A 250 45.65 -65.57 -14.79
N GLY A 251 45.19 -64.91 -15.84
CA GLY A 251 46.07 -64.21 -16.76
C GLY A 251 45.34 -63.10 -17.51
N SER A 252 46.08 -62.05 -17.87
CA SER A 252 45.60 -61.03 -18.80
C SER A 252 46.08 -61.38 -20.20
N VAL A 253 45.14 -61.41 -21.16
CA VAL A 253 45.43 -61.63 -22.58
C VAL A 253 44.80 -60.48 -23.34
N GLY A 254 45.65 -59.62 -23.90
CA GLY A 254 45.21 -58.35 -24.48
C GLY A 254 44.54 -57.47 -23.43
N SER A 255 43.32 -57.00 -23.73
CA SER A 255 42.50 -56.17 -22.85
C SER A 255 41.57 -56.95 -21.92
N LYS A 256 41.65 -58.29 -21.90
CA LYS A 256 40.75 -59.17 -21.14
C LYS A 256 41.51 -59.95 -20.10
N SER A 257 40.98 -59.97 -18.89
CA SER A 257 41.38 -60.86 -17.81
C SER A 257 40.58 -62.14 -17.88
N VAL A 258 41.28 -63.27 -17.77
CA VAL A 258 40.72 -64.61 -17.77
C VAL A 258 41.10 -65.30 -16.46
N GLU A 259 40.11 -65.83 -15.76
CA GLU A 259 40.29 -66.66 -14.58
C GLU A 259 39.62 -68.01 -14.77
N ILE A 260 40.36 -69.08 -14.51
CA ILE A 260 39.90 -70.47 -14.59
C ILE A 260 39.84 -71.03 -13.17
N TYR A 261 38.75 -71.74 -12.87
CA TYR A 261 38.45 -72.29 -11.56
C TYR A 261 38.40 -73.83 -11.59
N THR A 262 38.59 -74.47 -10.43
CA THR A 262 38.76 -75.93 -10.30
C THR A 262 37.59 -76.73 -10.86
N ASN A 263 36.37 -76.23 -10.72
CA ASN A 263 35.17 -76.97 -11.12
C ASN A 263 34.76 -76.71 -12.57
N GLY A 264 35.69 -76.20 -13.40
CA GLY A 264 35.42 -75.95 -14.82
C GLY A 264 34.66 -74.68 -15.09
N TYR A 265 34.72 -73.71 -14.19
CA TYR A 265 34.18 -72.39 -14.41
C TYR A 265 35.27 -71.42 -14.89
N VAL A 266 34.88 -70.48 -15.74
CA VAL A 266 35.73 -69.43 -16.28
C VAL A 266 35.04 -68.07 -16.13
N ARG A 267 35.83 -67.04 -15.83
CA ARG A 267 35.42 -65.64 -15.88
C ARG A 267 36.26 -64.92 -16.91
N VAL A 268 35.60 -64.28 -17.87
CA VAL A 268 36.24 -63.51 -18.94
C VAL A 268 35.64 -62.12 -18.96
N SER A 269 36.44 -61.10 -18.68
CA SER A 269 36.02 -59.69 -18.68
C SER A 269 37.22 -58.77 -18.90
N ASN A 270 36.97 -57.52 -19.32
CA ASN A 270 38.01 -56.50 -19.36
C ASN A 270 38.50 -56.15 -17.94
N PHE A 271 37.56 -56.11 -16.98
CA PHE A 271 37.84 -55.97 -15.55
C PHE A 271 37.00 -56.98 -14.77
N ILE A 272 37.67 -57.78 -13.93
CA ILE A 272 37.00 -58.79 -13.11
C ILE A 272 36.48 -58.12 -11.83
N THR A 273 35.18 -57.87 -11.78
CA THR A 273 34.47 -57.29 -10.62
C THR A 273 33.50 -58.30 -10.02
N LYS A 274 32.91 -58.03 -8.85
CA LYS A 274 31.90 -58.90 -8.22
C LYS A 274 30.67 -59.18 -9.11
N GLY A 275 30.46 -58.42 -10.19
CA GLY A 275 29.37 -58.64 -11.14
C GLY A 275 29.71 -59.55 -12.33
N THR A 276 30.97 -59.98 -12.50
CA THR A 276 31.32 -60.79 -13.68
C THR A 276 30.92 -62.26 -13.47
N PRO A 277 30.05 -62.82 -14.34
CA PRO A 277 29.44 -64.12 -14.11
C PRO A 277 30.45 -65.26 -14.26
N TYR A 278 30.33 -66.26 -13.39
CA TYR A 278 30.98 -67.55 -13.56
C TYR A 278 30.27 -68.31 -14.69
N ARG A 279 31.03 -68.80 -15.67
CA ARG A 279 30.49 -69.55 -16.82
C ARG A 279 31.20 -70.88 -16.94
N ARG A 280 30.47 -71.95 -17.29
CA ARG A 280 31.11 -73.26 -17.54
C ARG A 280 32.05 -73.16 -18.74
N LEU A 281 33.25 -73.68 -18.58
CA LEU A 281 34.25 -73.82 -19.63
C LEU A 281 33.93 -75.09 -20.41
N LEU A 282 33.71 -74.95 -21.71
CA LEU A 282 33.47 -76.08 -22.62
C LEU A 282 34.73 -76.43 -23.41
N GLY A 283 35.53 -75.42 -23.77
CA GLY A 283 36.74 -75.60 -24.55
C GLY A 283 37.66 -74.40 -24.42
N ILE A 284 38.97 -74.66 -24.50
CA ILE A 284 40.00 -73.63 -24.57
C ILE A 284 41.04 -74.02 -25.59
N GLU A 285 41.31 -73.12 -26.53
CA GLU A 285 42.27 -73.32 -27.60
C GLU A 285 43.08 -72.05 -27.83
N SER A 286 44.38 -72.22 -28.07
CA SER A 286 45.23 -71.14 -28.54
C SER A 286 45.77 -71.47 -29.91
N SER A 287 45.62 -70.54 -30.85
CA SER A 287 46.36 -70.52 -32.10
C SER A 287 47.35 -69.36 -32.04
N ALA A 288 48.61 -69.62 -32.36
CA ALA A 288 49.67 -68.62 -32.35
C ALA A 288 50.50 -68.79 -33.61
N ASP A 289 50.41 -67.81 -34.52
CA ASP A 289 51.30 -67.73 -35.68
C ASP A 289 52.39 -66.72 -35.34
N VAL A 290 53.49 -67.23 -34.79
CA VAL A 290 54.50 -66.42 -34.11
C VAL A 290 55.88 -66.69 -34.70
N THR A 291 56.44 -65.66 -35.34
CA THR A 291 57.80 -65.66 -35.90
C THR A 291 58.73 -64.85 -34.99
N LYS A 292 59.80 -65.48 -34.51
CA LYS A 292 60.87 -64.77 -33.77
C LYS A 292 61.72 -63.97 -34.76
N LYS A 293 61.99 -62.69 -34.45
CA LYS A 293 62.96 -61.92 -35.24
C LYS A 293 64.35 -62.55 -35.07
N SER A 294 65.06 -62.82 -36.17
CA SER A 294 66.43 -63.33 -36.10
C SER A 294 67.34 -62.31 -35.40
N GLY A 295 68.29 -62.79 -34.58
CA GLY A 295 69.21 -61.93 -33.83
C GLY A 295 69.98 -60.97 -34.74
N LEU A 296 70.29 -61.40 -35.96
CA LEU A 296 70.94 -60.59 -36.99
C LEU A 296 70.05 -59.44 -37.48
N GLY A 297 68.75 -59.69 -37.73
CA GLY A 297 67.80 -58.66 -38.14
C GLY A 297 67.53 -57.61 -37.04
N ARG A 298 67.68 -57.99 -35.77
CA ARG A 298 67.60 -57.05 -34.64
C ARG A 298 68.85 -56.20 -34.49
N ALA A 299 70.04 -56.75 -34.71
CA ALA A 299 71.29 -56.00 -34.65
C ALA A 299 71.33 -54.92 -35.74
N VAL A 300 71.01 -55.27 -36.99
CA VAL A 300 70.93 -54.32 -38.11
C VAL A 300 69.82 -53.29 -37.88
N GLY A 301 68.64 -53.73 -37.45
CA GLY A 301 67.54 -52.82 -37.15
C GLY A 301 67.80 -51.91 -35.94
N ALA A 302 68.60 -52.33 -34.96
CA ALA A 302 68.98 -51.50 -33.81
C ALA A 302 69.91 -50.37 -34.24
N LEU A 303 70.88 -50.65 -35.13
CA LEU A 303 71.75 -49.64 -35.71
C LEU A 303 70.95 -48.63 -36.55
N ALA A 304 70.02 -49.12 -37.38
CA ALA A 304 69.21 -48.27 -38.25
C ALA A 304 68.16 -47.42 -37.50
N SER A 305 67.65 -47.89 -36.35
CA SER A 305 66.59 -47.21 -35.57
C SER A 305 67.09 -46.53 -34.29
N GLY A 306 68.41 -46.38 -34.11
CA GLY A 306 68.99 -45.74 -32.92
C GLY A 306 68.68 -46.48 -31.62
N GLY A 307 68.54 -47.81 -31.65
CA GLY A 307 68.28 -48.65 -30.48
C GLY A 307 66.81 -48.88 -30.11
N LEU A 308 65.85 -48.17 -30.73
CA LEU A 308 64.42 -48.33 -30.42
C LEU A 308 63.86 -49.71 -30.80
N ASN A 309 64.37 -50.36 -31.85
CA ASN A 309 63.95 -51.71 -32.25
C ASN A 309 64.40 -52.82 -31.26
N LEU A 310 65.27 -52.50 -30.28
CA LEU A 310 65.58 -53.40 -29.16
C LEU A 310 64.51 -53.36 -28.07
N MET A 311 63.79 -52.24 -27.93
CA MET A 311 62.69 -52.07 -26.97
C MET A 311 61.36 -52.68 -27.47
N SER A 312 61.22 -52.88 -28.78
CA SER A 312 60.08 -53.60 -29.37
C SER A 312 60.19 -55.11 -29.12
N SER A 313 59.05 -55.77 -28.88
CA SER A 313 58.99 -57.22 -28.61
C SER A 313 59.77 -58.02 -29.67
N ASN A 314 60.55 -59.00 -29.22
CA ASN A 314 61.34 -59.90 -30.08
C ASN A 314 60.47 -60.90 -30.86
N ILE A 315 59.16 -60.81 -30.65
CA ILE A 315 58.14 -61.73 -31.14
C ILE A 315 57.22 -60.92 -32.07
N ARG A 316 57.10 -61.35 -33.33
CA ARG A 316 56.11 -60.84 -34.27
C ARG A 316 55.12 -61.93 -34.60
N GLY A 317 53.86 -61.56 -34.78
CA GLY A 317 52.79 -62.50 -35.06
C GLY A 317 51.56 -62.23 -34.22
N ASP A 318 50.53 -63.04 -34.46
CA ASP A 318 49.23 -62.90 -33.84
C ASP A 318 48.92 -64.11 -32.97
N VAL A 319 48.30 -63.84 -31.82
CA VAL A 319 47.84 -64.88 -30.90
C VAL A 319 46.34 -64.76 -30.73
N TYR A 320 45.66 -65.88 -30.97
CA TYR A 320 44.25 -66.05 -30.78
C TYR A 320 44.03 -67.01 -29.61
N LEU A 321 43.38 -66.53 -28.56
CA LEU A 321 42.85 -67.37 -27.48
C LEU A 321 41.34 -67.47 -27.64
N THR A 322 40.85 -68.69 -27.85
CA THR A 322 39.42 -69.01 -28.00
C THR A 322 38.95 -69.76 -26.77
N ILE A 323 37.98 -69.18 -26.06
CA ILE A 323 37.35 -69.78 -24.88
C ILE A 323 35.88 -70.00 -25.22
N VAL A 324 35.44 -71.25 -25.21
CA VAL A 324 34.06 -71.62 -25.50
C VAL A 324 33.29 -71.78 -24.18
N THR A 325 32.20 -71.03 -24.05
CA THR A 325 31.23 -71.15 -22.95
C THR A 325 29.84 -71.43 -23.54
N PRO A 326 28.86 -71.96 -22.77
CA PRO A 326 27.55 -72.35 -23.30
C PRO A 326 26.82 -71.27 -24.09
N ASN A 327 26.98 -70.00 -23.70
CA ASN A 327 26.24 -68.89 -24.29
C ASN A 327 27.09 -68.06 -25.26
N LYS A 328 28.43 -68.21 -25.23
CA LYS A 328 29.33 -67.34 -25.99
C LYS A 328 30.71 -67.95 -26.19
N THR A 329 31.24 -67.78 -27.40
CA THR A 329 32.65 -68.01 -27.72
C THR A 329 33.42 -66.70 -27.57
N HIS A 330 34.38 -66.66 -26.64
CA HIS A 330 35.26 -65.52 -26.44
C HIS A 330 36.53 -65.72 -27.26
N GLN A 331 36.65 -65.00 -28.37
CA GLN A 331 37.89 -64.88 -29.11
C GLN A 331 38.65 -63.64 -28.62
N ILE A 332 39.92 -63.83 -28.28
CA ILE A 332 40.82 -62.79 -27.81
C ILE A 332 42.01 -62.77 -28.77
N HIS A 333 42.11 -61.70 -29.52
CA HIS A 333 43.20 -61.47 -30.46
C HIS A 333 44.21 -60.50 -29.82
N VAL A 334 45.49 -60.84 -29.91
CA VAL A 334 46.59 -59.97 -29.50
C VAL A 334 47.59 -59.87 -30.64
N GLU A 335 47.67 -58.68 -31.21
CA GLU A 335 48.69 -58.32 -32.20
C GLU A 335 50.04 -58.12 -31.49
N SER A 336 51.10 -58.75 -32.00
CA SER A 336 52.46 -58.64 -31.45
C SER A 336 52.57 -58.96 -29.95
N PRO A 337 52.33 -60.23 -29.54
CA PRO A 337 52.29 -60.62 -28.14
C PRO A 337 53.64 -60.40 -27.46
N SER A 338 53.60 -60.00 -26.18
CA SER A 338 54.78 -60.02 -25.33
C SER A 338 55.08 -61.46 -24.88
N PRO A 339 56.33 -61.78 -24.47
CA PRO A 339 56.67 -63.07 -23.88
C PRO A 339 55.82 -63.41 -22.65
N SER A 340 55.41 -62.40 -21.87
CA SER A 340 54.52 -62.58 -20.71
C SER A 340 53.10 -62.96 -21.14
N THR A 341 52.56 -62.36 -22.21
CA THR A 341 51.26 -62.75 -22.78
C THR A 341 51.29 -64.18 -23.30
N MET A 342 52.35 -64.58 -24.01
CA MET A 342 52.51 -65.97 -24.48
C MET A 342 52.55 -66.97 -23.33
N LYS A 343 53.28 -66.64 -22.25
CA LYS A 343 53.32 -67.47 -21.03
C LYS A 343 51.95 -67.54 -20.37
N ALA A 344 51.21 -66.42 -20.30
CA ALA A 344 49.87 -66.38 -19.74
C ALA A 344 48.88 -67.20 -20.58
N VAL A 345 48.91 -67.10 -21.90
CA VAL A 345 48.08 -67.89 -22.82
C VAL A 345 48.37 -69.38 -22.65
N ASN A 346 49.64 -69.79 -22.67
CA ASN A 346 50.02 -71.19 -22.50
C ASN A 346 49.64 -71.72 -21.09
N ALA A 347 49.80 -70.91 -20.05
CA ALA A 347 49.40 -71.27 -18.69
C ALA A 347 47.87 -71.43 -18.58
N LEU A 348 47.10 -70.53 -19.21
CA LEU A 348 45.64 -70.60 -19.24
C LEU A 348 45.15 -71.82 -20.04
N VAL A 349 45.71 -72.08 -21.21
CA VAL A 349 45.36 -73.24 -22.05
C VAL A 349 45.74 -74.54 -21.33
N GLY A 350 46.92 -74.61 -20.72
CA GLY A 350 47.36 -75.74 -19.92
C GLY A 350 46.43 -76.00 -18.74
N ALA A 351 46.15 -74.97 -17.94
CA ALA A 351 45.23 -75.07 -16.81
C ALA A 351 43.82 -75.46 -17.24
N GLY A 352 43.29 -74.86 -18.31
CA GLY A 352 41.94 -75.17 -18.80
C GLY A 352 41.83 -76.59 -19.37
N LYS A 353 42.85 -77.10 -20.07
CA LYS A 353 42.88 -78.50 -20.53
C LYS A 353 42.97 -79.48 -19.35
N VAL A 354 43.74 -79.16 -18.31
CA VAL A 354 43.81 -79.97 -17.08
C VAL A 354 42.46 -80.00 -16.37
N VAL A 355 41.80 -78.84 -16.22
CA VAL A 355 40.48 -78.74 -15.58
C VAL A 355 39.42 -79.49 -16.41
N LEU A 356 39.35 -79.27 -17.72
CA LEU A 356 38.43 -79.99 -18.62
C LEU A 356 38.67 -81.51 -18.58
N GLY A 357 39.94 -81.94 -18.60
CA GLY A 357 40.30 -83.35 -18.47
C GLY A 357 39.99 -83.93 -17.09
N SER A 358 40.08 -83.15 -16.02
CA SER A 358 39.66 -83.57 -14.67
C SER A 358 38.15 -83.76 -14.57
N ILE A 359 37.37 -82.86 -15.18
CA ILE A 359 35.90 -82.94 -15.21
C ILE A 359 35.43 -84.09 -16.08
N ALA A 360 36.03 -84.27 -17.25
CA ALA A 360 35.72 -85.41 -18.12
C ALA A 360 36.01 -86.75 -17.43
N ARG A 361 37.09 -86.85 -16.64
CA ARG A 361 37.40 -88.04 -15.84
C ARG A 361 36.45 -88.22 -14.65
N SER A 362 36.05 -87.14 -13.99
CA SER A 362 35.04 -87.19 -12.94
C SER A 362 33.66 -87.59 -13.47
N ALA A 363 33.30 -87.17 -14.69
CA ALA A 363 32.05 -87.52 -15.35
C ALA A 363 32.08 -88.94 -15.97
N ALA A 364 33.27 -89.46 -16.29
CA ALA A 364 33.47 -90.80 -16.85
C ALA A 364 33.64 -91.90 -15.80
N THR A 365 33.39 -91.61 -14.51
CA THR A 365 33.18 -92.68 -13.52
C THR A 365 31.75 -93.18 -13.70
N PRO A 366 31.52 -94.40 -14.24
CA PRO A 366 30.17 -94.94 -14.34
C PRO A 366 29.60 -95.08 -12.91
N PRO A 367 28.37 -94.62 -12.63
CA PRO A 367 27.67 -95.14 -11.47
C PRO A 367 27.55 -96.64 -11.68
N ALA A 368 28.04 -97.43 -10.72
CA ALA A 368 27.79 -98.86 -10.69
C ALA A 368 26.27 -99.07 -10.77
N THR A 369 25.81 -99.59 -11.90
CA THR A 369 24.47 -100.11 -12.11
C THR A 369 24.21 -101.24 -11.11
N PRO A 370 23.13 -101.16 -10.33
CA PRO A 370 22.23 -102.29 -10.24
C PRO A 370 20.93 -101.99 -11.01
N GLU A 371 20.50 -103.03 -11.70
CA GLU A 371 19.37 -103.12 -12.62
C GLU A 371 17.98 -102.93 -11.96
N PRO A 372 16.91 -102.78 -12.77
CA PRO A 372 15.71 -102.03 -12.44
C PRO A 372 14.65 -102.88 -11.73
N SER A 373 14.04 -102.30 -10.70
CA SER A 373 12.71 -102.69 -10.24
C SER A 373 11.88 -101.43 -10.00
N CYS A 374 11.00 -101.12 -10.96
CA CYS A 374 9.70 -100.54 -10.61
C CYS A 374 8.85 -101.71 -10.08
N PRO A 375 8.07 -101.53 -9.00
CA PRO A 375 6.99 -100.54 -9.06
C PRO A 375 6.79 -99.73 -7.76
N SER A 376 5.85 -98.79 -7.87
CA SER A 376 5.15 -98.07 -6.80
C SER A 376 5.86 -96.89 -6.14
N ALA A 377 5.56 -95.72 -6.70
CA ALA A 377 5.51 -94.46 -5.96
C ALA A 377 4.53 -94.59 -4.78
N PRO A 378 4.90 -94.16 -3.56
CA PRO A 378 3.95 -93.96 -2.49
C PRO A 378 3.49 -92.50 -2.45
N GLY A 379 2.17 -92.29 -2.46
CA GLY A 379 1.57 -91.20 -1.68
C GLY A 379 1.17 -89.92 -2.42
N VAL A 380 0.25 -90.01 -3.39
CA VAL A 380 -0.80 -88.98 -3.46
C VAL A 380 -2.03 -89.61 -2.82
N ALA A 381 -2.17 -89.38 -1.51
CA ALA A 381 -3.40 -89.71 -0.80
C ALA A 381 -4.57 -89.14 -1.60
N ALA A 382 -5.54 -90.00 -1.93
CA ALA A 382 -6.79 -89.58 -2.53
C ALA A 382 -7.41 -88.52 -1.62
N ARG A 383 -7.29 -87.24 -2.01
CA ARG A 383 -7.90 -86.12 -1.27
C ARG A 383 -9.35 -86.49 -1.03
N THR A 384 -9.73 -86.58 0.23
CA THR A 384 -11.07 -87.02 0.64
C THR A 384 -12.10 -86.04 0.06
N ALA A 385 -13.32 -86.49 -0.23
CA ALA A 385 -14.37 -85.63 -0.77
C ALA A 385 -14.57 -84.36 0.09
N SER A 386 -14.41 -84.50 1.42
CA SER A 386 -14.41 -83.42 2.40
C SER A 386 -13.31 -82.36 2.19
N GLU A 387 -12.10 -82.74 1.77
CA GLU A 387 -11.02 -81.80 1.48
C GLU A 387 -11.29 -81.02 0.20
N ARG A 388 -11.82 -81.68 -0.83
CA ARG A 388 -12.20 -81.04 -2.10
C ARG A 388 -13.33 -80.03 -1.93
N LEU A 389 -14.30 -80.33 -1.04
CA LEU A 389 -15.38 -79.40 -0.69
C LEU A 389 -14.89 -78.16 0.08
N ARG A 390 -13.87 -78.31 0.94
CA ARG A 390 -13.24 -77.16 1.64
C ARG A 390 -12.42 -76.30 0.68
N GLU A 391 -11.68 -76.90 -0.24
CA GLU A 391 -10.88 -76.18 -1.25
C GLU A 391 -11.79 -75.38 -2.20
N LEU A 392 -12.93 -75.95 -2.63
CA LEU A 392 -13.92 -75.22 -3.43
C LEU A 392 -14.57 -74.05 -2.67
N ALA A 393 -14.81 -74.19 -1.37
CA ALA A 393 -15.33 -73.08 -0.55
C ALA A 393 -14.30 -71.95 -0.41
N ALA A 394 -13.02 -72.29 -0.20
CA ALA A 394 -11.94 -71.31 -0.13
C ALA A 394 -11.74 -70.57 -1.47
N LEU A 395 -11.86 -71.27 -2.61
CA LEU A 395 -11.77 -70.67 -3.93
C LEU A 395 -12.96 -69.73 -4.25
N HIS A 396 -14.14 -70.01 -3.69
CA HIS A 396 -15.30 -69.11 -3.79
C HIS A 396 -15.12 -67.84 -2.95
N GLU A 397 -14.59 -67.96 -1.73
CA GLU A 397 -14.26 -66.80 -0.88
C GLU A 397 -13.20 -65.90 -1.52
N GLN A 398 -12.29 -66.48 -2.32
CA GLN A 398 -11.30 -65.74 -3.11
C GLN A 398 -11.86 -65.14 -4.41
N GLY A 399 -13.16 -65.36 -4.70
CA GLY A 399 -13.83 -64.86 -5.91
C GLY A 399 -13.37 -65.52 -7.21
N LEU A 400 -12.70 -66.66 -7.14
CA LEU A 400 -12.13 -67.38 -8.30
C LEU A 400 -13.11 -68.36 -8.95
N VAL A 401 -14.24 -68.63 -8.30
CA VAL A 401 -15.30 -69.51 -8.78
C VAL A 401 -16.63 -68.81 -8.55
N THR A 402 -17.53 -68.85 -9.53
CA THR A 402 -18.87 -68.28 -9.41
C THR A 402 -19.82 -69.21 -8.63
N GLU A 403 -20.86 -68.66 -7.99
CA GLU A 403 -21.83 -69.44 -7.19
C GLU A 403 -22.46 -70.60 -8.01
N SER A 404 -22.71 -70.38 -9.30
CA SER A 404 -23.22 -71.41 -10.22
C SER A 404 -22.23 -72.56 -10.45
N GLU A 405 -20.93 -72.25 -10.55
CA GLU A 405 -19.88 -73.26 -10.73
C GLU A 405 -19.58 -74.02 -9.45
N LEU A 406 -19.71 -73.36 -8.30
CA LEU A 406 -19.60 -74.00 -6.99
C LEU A 406 -20.71 -75.03 -6.78
N ALA A 407 -21.96 -74.70 -7.14
CA ALA A 407 -23.08 -75.64 -7.06
C ALA A 407 -22.85 -76.87 -7.95
N ALA A 408 -22.43 -76.67 -9.21
CA ALA A 408 -22.16 -77.76 -10.15
C ALA A 408 -21.00 -78.66 -9.69
N LYS A 409 -19.90 -78.08 -9.20
CA LYS A 409 -18.74 -78.85 -8.72
C LYS A 409 -18.99 -79.55 -7.39
N ARG A 410 -19.82 -78.97 -6.51
CA ARG A 410 -20.28 -79.64 -5.29
C ARG A 410 -21.14 -80.86 -5.61
N ALA A 411 -22.08 -80.73 -6.56
CA ALA A 411 -22.89 -81.86 -7.03
C ALA A 411 -22.00 -82.95 -7.64
N ALA A 412 -21.04 -82.61 -8.50
CA ALA A 412 -20.12 -83.59 -9.11
C ALA A 412 -19.24 -84.35 -8.10
N ILE A 413 -18.88 -83.72 -6.98
CA ILE A 413 -18.11 -84.39 -5.91
C ILE A 413 -19.00 -85.31 -5.08
N LEU A 414 -20.28 -84.96 -4.91
CA LEU A 414 -21.25 -85.77 -4.17
C LEU A 414 -21.80 -86.94 -5.00
N ASP A 415 -21.94 -86.77 -6.32
CA ASP A 415 -22.32 -87.85 -7.25
C ASP A 415 -21.17 -88.84 -7.50
N GLY A 416 -19.93 -88.43 -7.22
CA GLY A 416 -18.72 -89.26 -7.36
C GLY A 416 -18.31 -90.01 -6.09
N LEU A 417 -19.11 -89.94 -5.04
CA LEU A 417 -19.02 -90.71 -3.78
C LEU A 417 -19.87 -91.98 -3.89
#